data_AF-A0A940ZQJ2-F1
#
_entry.id   AF-A0A940ZQJ2-F1
#
_cell.length_a   1.000
_cell.length_b   1.000
_cell.length_c   1.000
_cell.angle_alpha   90.00
_cell.angle_beta   90.00
_cell.angle_gamma   90.00
#
_symmetry.space_group_name_H-M   'P 1'
#
loop_
_entity.id
_entity.type
_entity.pdbx_description
1 polymer ?
#
loop_
_entity_poly.entity_id
_entity_poly.type
_entity_poly.pdbx_seq_one_letter_code
_entity_poly.pdbx_strand_id
1 'polypeptide(L)'
;MLLETINSPADLKKLSFPQLVELAAEIRPFITNVISGTGGHLASNLGAVELTIALHYVFDTPHDKIIWDVGHQCYTCKLLTGRRDSFHTIRQDGGLSGFPCKAESPYDIFDTGHASNSISIATGLAESKVKTGSTSKIIAVIGDGSLTGGMSFEALNHAGHLRSDLIVVLNDNEMSISKNVGGLATHLNRIMTGEFMSNIREELKSRMKNMPTIYKTARFLEETVKGIFGPGMLFEELGFTYVGPVDGHNIEHLCETFRNISRLKGPLLVHVITRKGKGYVHAEDDPERFHGISTFELTTGNSLSKGTKTYTDVFGDTIMDLARMDDRVVAVTAAMGLGTGLDKFSDMFPDRFYDIGIAEQHGVTFSAALALGGLKPFVAIYSTFLQRAYDQIILDVCLQNLPVVFAVDRSGIVGQDGPTHHG
;
A
#
# COMPACT_ATOMS: atom_id res chain seq x y z
N MET A 1 20.09 -18.89 15.74
CA MET A 1 18.76 -18.43 15.27
C MET A 1 18.53 -18.99 13.87
N LEU A 2 17.31 -19.32 13.48
CA LEU A 2 17.01 -19.78 12.11
C LEU A 2 17.42 -18.74 11.06
N LEU A 3 17.19 -17.45 11.33
CA LEU A 3 17.55 -16.33 10.47
C LEU A 3 19.04 -16.30 10.11
N GLU A 4 19.93 -16.77 11.00
CA GLU A 4 21.38 -16.86 10.73
C GLU A 4 21.74 -17.93 9.68
N THR A 5 20.82 -18.86 9.42
CA THR A 5 21.04 -19.96 8.46
C THR A 5 20.49 -19.66 7.07
N ILE A 6 19.77 -18.54 6.89
CA ILE A 6 19.12 -18.16 5.64
C ILE A 6 19.95 -17.09 4.92
N ASN A 7 20.60 -17.48 3.82
CA ASN A 7 21.34 -16.55 2.96
C ASN A 7 20.67 -16.35 1.59
N SER A 8 19.69 -17.19 1.28
CA SER A 8 18.94 -17.14 0.03
C SER A 8 17.54 -17.74 0.18
N PRO A 9 16.61 -17.46 -0.76
CA PRO A 9 15.32 -18.15 -0.81
C PRO A 9 15.43 -19.68 -0.93
N ALA A 10 16.55 -20.21 -1.44
CA ALA A 10 16.77 -21.66 -1.51
C ALA A 10 16.95 -22.30 -0.11
N ASP A 11 17.48 -21.55 0.86
CA ASP A 11 17.58 -22.02 2.24
C ASP A 11 16.22 -22.01 2.92
N LEU A 12 15.40 -20.99 2.62
CA LEU A 12 14.03 -20.86 3.11
C LEU A 12 13.20 -22.09 2.74
N LYS A 13 13.33 -22.58 1.50
CA LYS A 13 12.62 -23.77 0.97
C LYS A 13 12.92 -25.08 1.71
N LYS A 14 13.97 -25.14 2.53
CA LYS A 14 14.35 -26.32 3.32
C LYS A 14 13.62 -26.40 4.66
N LEU A 15 12.98 -25.30 5.08
CA LEU A 15 12.29 -25.22 6.37
C LEU A 15 10.89 -25.85 6.30
N SER A 16 10.49 -26.45 7.42
CA SER A 16 9.11 -26.87 7.67
C SER A 16 8.22 -25.68 8.06
N PHE A 17 6.89 -25.83 7.95
CA PHE A 17 5.96 -24.76 8.35
C PHE A 17 6.15 -24.26 9.79
N PRO A 18 6.35 -25.11 10.81
CA PRO A 18 6.65 -24.63 12.17
C PRO A 18 7.94 -23.79 12.23
N GLN A 19 8.97 -24.16 11.48
CA GLN A 19 10.22 -23.38 11.40
C GLN A 19 10.03 -22.06 10.64
N LEU A 20 9.12 -21.98 9.66
CA LEU A 20 8.79 -20.70 9.01
C LEU A 20 8.09 -19.74 9.99
N VAL A 21 7.23 -20.26 10.87
CA VAL A 21 6.59 -19.48 11.94
C VAL A 21 7.64 -18.98 12.94
N GLU A 22 8.59 -19.83 13.34
CA GLU A 22 9.72 -19.45 14.18
C GLU A 22 10.60 -18.38 13.51
N LEU A 23 10.90 -18.53 12.22
CA LEU A 23 11.65 -17.54 11.45
C LEU A 23 10.93 -16.18 11.42
N ALA A 24 9.62 -16.15 11.24
CA ALA A 24 8.83 -14.91 11.29
C ALA A 24 8.90 -14.23 12.68
N ALA A 25 8.95 -15.04 13.76
CA ALA A 25 9.12 -14.55 15.12
C ALA A 25 10.54 -14.00 15.39
N GLU A 26 11.58 -14.50 14.72
CA GLU A 26 12.94 -13.97 14.80
C GLU A 26 13.14 -12.69 13.98
N ILE A 27 12.52 -12.61 12.80
CA ILE A 27 12.68 -11.46 11.88
C ILE A 27 12.15 -10.17 12.48
N ARG A 28 11.02 -10.21 13.19
CA ARG A 28 10.41 -9.00 13.75
C ARG A 28 11.31 -8.29 14.77
N PRO A 29 11.79 -8.94 15.85
CA PRO A 29 12.76 -8.32 16.77
C PRO A 29 14.02 -7.84 16.06
N PHE A 30 14.51 -8.58 15.06
CA PHE A 30 15.69 -8.18 14.30
C PHE A 30 15.47 -6.84 13.57
N ILE A 31 14.37 -6.72 12.83
CA ILE A 31 14.01 -5.48 12.15
C ILE A 31 13.82 -4.36 13.17
N THR A 32 13.01 -4.57 14.21
CA THR A 32 12.73 -3.55 15.23
C THR A 32 14.01 -3.04 15.90
N ASN A 33 14.94 -3.93 16.25
CA ASN A 33 16.23 -3.57 16.87
C ASN A 33 17.13 -2.74 15.95
N VAL A 34 17.19 -3.06 14.65
CA VAL A 34 17.98 -2.27 13.69
C VAL A 34 17.33 -0.91 13.44
N ILE A 35 16.02 -0.88 13.24
CA ILE A 35 15.28 0.35 12.92
C ILE A 35 15.21 1.31 14.12
N SER A 36 15.27 0.83 15.37
CA SER A 36 15.40 1.71 16.52
C SER A 36 16.67 2.58 16.50
N GLY A 37 17.74 2.07 15.89
CA GLY A 37 19.03 2.78 15.77
C GLY A 37 19.18 3.60 14.48
N THR A 38 18.50 3.22 13.41
CA THR A 38 18.66 3.84 12.07
C THR A 38 17.49 4.72 11.65
N GLY A 39 16.31 4.55 12.26
CA GLY A 39 15.05 5.07 11.75
C GLY A 39 14.62 4.34 10.47
N GLY A 40 13.35 4.45 10.08
CA GLY A 40 12.84 3.65 8.96
C GLY A 40 11.35 3.44 8.94
N HIS A 41 10.92 2.74 7.90
CA HIS A 41 9.58 2.21 7.81
C HIS A 41 9.48 0.95 8.67
N LEU A 42 8.83 1.01 9.83
CA LEU A 42 8.74 -0.15 10.72
C LEU A 42 7.41 -0.88 10.54
N ALA A 43 6.30 -0.16 10.70
CA ALA A 43 4.99 -0.78 10.82
C ALA A 43 4.59 -1.58 9.57
N SER A 44 4.87 -1.06 8.37
CA SER A 44 4.60 -1.76 7.11
C SER A 44 5.42 -3.04 6.94
N ASN A 45 6.68 -3.06 7.40
CA ASN A 45 7.54 -4.24 7.33
C ASN A 45 7.10 -5.33 8.29
N LEU A 46 6.69 -4.97 9.51
CA LEU A 46 6.22 -5.93 10.52
C LEU A 46 4.94 -6.66 10.08
N GLY A 47 4.05 -5.97 9.36
CA GLY A 47 2.84 -6.57 8.79
C GLY A 47 3.10 -7.52 7.62
N ALA A 48 4.16 -7.28 6.85
CA ALA A 48 4.47 -8.03 5.62
C ALA A 48 5.39 -9.25 5.83
N VAL A 49 5.78 -9.59 7.06
CA VAL A 49 6.77 -10.65 7.34
C VAL A 49 6.34 -12.01 6.79
N GLU A 50 5.16 -12.52 7.19
CA GLU A 50 4.67 -13.82 6.74
C GLU A 50 4.41 -13.85 5.23
N LEU A 51 3.82 -12.77 4.71
CA LEU A 51 3.58 -12.60 3.28
C LEU A 51 4.88 -12.72 2.48
N THR A 52 5.93 -12.03 2.91
CA THR A 52 7.24 -12.04 2.24
C THR A 52 7.90 -13.40 2.31
N ILE A 53 7.83 -14.07 3.48
CA ILE A 53 8.32 -15.45 3.65
C ILE A 53 7.60 -16.38 2.67
N ALA A 54 6.26 -16.34 2.63
CA ALA A 54 5.47 -17.23 1.78
C ALA A 54 5.75 -17.01 0.29
N LEU A 55 5.92 -15.76 -0.15
CA LEU A 55 6.31 -15.43 -1.52
C LEU A 55 7.66 -16.06 -1.90
N HIS A 56 8.71 -15.85 -1.10
CA HIS A 56 10.04 -16.42 -1.38
C HIS A 56 10.12 -17.94 -1.18
N TYR A 57 9.23 -18.51 -0.35
CA TYR A 57 9.16 -19.96 -0.14
C TYR A 57 8.52 -20.67 -1.34
N VAL A 58 7.50 -20.07 -1.95
CA VAL A 58 6.76 -20.68 -3.07
C VAL A 58 7.37 -20.34 -4.44
N PHE A 59 7.70 -19.08 -4.68
CA PHE A 59 8.22 -18.63 -5.97
C PHE A 59 9.74 -18.79 -6.06
N ASP A 60 10.26 -18.90 -7.28
CA ASP A 60 11.68 -19.13 -7.52
C ASP A 60 12.42 -17.83 -7.87
N THR A 61 12.58 -16.94 -6.89
CA THR A 61 13.33 -15.69 -7.10
C THR A 61 14.84 -15.96 -7.13
N PRO A 62 15.63 -15.29 -8.00
CA PRO A 62 15.26 -14.15 -8.84
C PRO A 62 14.79 -14.52 -10.26
N HIS A 63 14.57 -15.80 -10.59
CA HIS A 63 13.96 -16.18 -11.86
C HIS A 63 12.54 -15.61 -11.97
N ASP A 64 11.71 -15.92 -10.98
CA ASP A 64 10.44 -15.24 -10.75
C ASP A 64 10.69 -13.82 -10.24
N LYS A 65 9.78 -12.93 -10.61
CA LYS A 65 9.92 -11.48 -10.48
C LYS A 65 8.90 -10.97 -9.48
N ILE A 66 9.37 -10.44 -8.36
CA ILE A 66 8.52 -9.78 -7.35
C ILE A 66 8.78 -8.28 -7.41
N ILE A 67 7.71 -7.51 -7.65
CA ILE A 67 7.71 -6.05 -7.66
C ILE A 67 7.02 -5.60 -6.38
N TRP A 68 7.71 -4.81 -5.57
CA TRP A 68 7.15 -4.22 -4.36
C TRP A 68 6.70 -2.79 -4.67
N ASP A 69 5.40 -2.50 -4.57
CA ASP A 69 4.87 -1.14 -4.73
C ASP A 69 5.31 -0.24 -3.57
N VAL A 70 5.77 0.98 -3.87
CA VAL A 70 6.53 1.87 -2.97
C VAL A 70 7.86 1.26 -2.54
N GLY A 71 7.83 0.03 -2.00
CA GLY A 71 9.01 -0.71 -1.57
C GLY A 71 9.32 -0.58 -0.07
N HIS A 72 8.62 0.29 0.65
CA HIS A 72 8.82 0.52 2.07
C HIS A 72 8.53 -0.71 2.96
N GLN A 73 7.88 -1.74 2.43
CA GLN A 73 7.53 -3.01 3.07
C GLN A 73 8.43 -4.19 2.64
N CYS A 74 9.66 -3.91 2.16
CA CYS A 74 10.57 -4.92 1.60
C CYS A 74 11.72 -5.36 2.52
N TYR A 75 11.77 -4.95 3.79
CA TYR A 75 12.90 -5.26 4.67
C TYR A 75 13.08 -6.76 4.87
N THR A 76 11.98 -7.50 5.07
CA THR A 76 12.04 -8.96 5.14
C THR A 76 12.57 -9.56 3.84
N CYS A 77 12.26 -8.98 2.67
CA CYS A 77 12.84 -9.40 1.39
C CYS A 77 14.36 -9.21 1.42
N LYS A 78 14.86 -8.04 1.86
CA LYS A 78 16.31 -7.79 1.98
C LYS A 78 17.00 -8.81 2.89
N LEU A 79 16.41 -9.13 4.04
CA LEU A 79 16.95 -10.13 4.97
C LEU A 79 17.04 -11.52 4.34
N LEU A 80 15.98 -11.97 3.64
CA LEU A 80 15.88 -13.31 3.05
C LEU A 80 16.67 -13.48 1.74
N THR A 81 17.22 -12.39 1.20
CA THR A 81 17.91 -12.35 -0.10
C THR A 81 19.39 -11.98 0.02
N GLY A 82 20.02 -12.38 1.12
CA GLY A 82 21.48 -12.30 1.31
C GLY A 82 22.01 -10.94 1.79
N ARG A 83 21.13 -10.01 2.22
CA ARG A 83 21.53 -8.68 2.70
C ARG A 83 21.39 -8.51 4.22
N ARG A 84 21.19 -9.60 4.96
CA ARG A 84 21.04 -9.61 6.42
C ARG A 84 22.23 -8.98 7.14
N ASP A 85 23.46 -9.35 6.77
CA ASP A 85 24.67 -8.89 7.47
C ASP A 85 24.90 -7.38 7.29
N SER A 86 24.53 -6.84 6.12
CA SER A 86 24.58 -5.40 5.83
C SER A 86 23.34 -4.64 6.32
N PHE A 87 22.32 -5.32 6.87
CA PHE A 87 21.04 -4.68 7.19
C PHE A 87 21.15 -3.55 8.23
N HIS A 88 22.16 -3.62 9.10
CA HIS A 88 22.45 -2.58 10.08
C HIS A 88 22.82 -1.21 9.45
N THR A 89 23.14 -1.15 8.15
CA THR A 89 23.46 0.10 7.42
C THR A 89 22.26 0.67 6.67
N ILE A 90 21.06 0.13 6.86
CA ILE A 90 19.87 0.57 6.11
C ILE A 90 19.59 2.06 6.32
N ARG A 91 19.30 2.76 5.21
CA ARG A 91 19.08 4.21 5.12
C ARG A 91 20.25 5.07 5.59
N GLN A 92 21.44 4.50 5.76
CA GLN A 92 22.66 5.23 6.07
C GLN A 92 23.47 5.52 4.81
N ASP A 93 24.27 6.58 4.84
CA ASP A 93 25.15 6.92 3.72
C ASP A 93 26.11 5.77 3.38
N GLY A 94 26.21 5.43 2.09
CA GLY A 94 26.94 4.25 1.60
C GLY A 94 26.37 2.88 2.02
N GLY A 95 25.20 2.85 2.67
CA GLY A 95 24.54 1.64 3.15
C GLY A 95 23.42 1.12 2.23
N LEU A 96 22.57 0.25 2.76
CA LEU A 96 21.40 -0.25 2.04
C LEU A 96 20.31 0.82 1.92
N SER A 97 19.63 0.89 0.78
CA SER A 97 18.42 1.68 0.58
C SER A 97 17.27 1.17 1.45
N GLY A 98 16.40 2.09 1.87
CA GLY A 98 15.12 1.76 2.50
C GLY A 98 14.08 1.17 1.52
N PHE A 99 14.38 1.15 0.23
CA PHE A 99 13.51 0.68 -0.84
C PHE A 99 14.23 -0.36 -1.72
N PRO A 100 13.52 -1.09 -2.60
CA PRO A 100 14.13 -1.93 -3.62
C PRO A 100 15.12 -1.14 -4.48
N CYS A 101 16.30 -1.71 -4.69
CA CYS A 101 17.38 -1.12 -5.45
C CYS A 101 18.10 -2.19 -6.29
N LYS A 102 17.99 -2.12 -7.61
CA LYS A 102 18.61 -3.05 -8.56
C LYS A 102 20.12 -3.13 -8.39
N ALA A 103 20.76 -2.02 -8.04
CA ALA A 103 22.20 -1.98 -7.81
C ALA A 103 22.61 -2.76 -6.55
N GLU A 104 21.70 -2.94 -5.58
CA GLU A 104 21.95 -3.72 -4.37
C GLU A 104 21.74 -5.21 -4.56
N SER A 105 20.82 -5.61 -5.45
CA SER A 105 20.36 -7.00 -5.46
C SER A 105 19.66 -7.41 -6.75
N PRO A 106 19.92 -8.63 -7.28
CA PRO A 106 19.15 -9.17 -8.40
C PRO A 106 17.69 -9.50 -8.05
N TYR A 107 17.35 -9.52 -6.76
CA TYR A 107 15.99 -9.74 -6.27
C TYR A 107 15.13 -8.46 -6.33
N ASP A 108 15.76 -7.29 -6.45
CA ASP A 108 15.10 -6.00 -6.56
C ASP A 108 15.06 -5.62 -8.05
N ILE A 109 13.95 -5.92 -8.72
CA ILE A 109 13.91 -5.84 -10.19
C ILE A 109 13.60 -4.44 -10.74
N PHE A 110 13.09 -3.55 -9.87
CA PHE A 110 12.70 -2.19 -10.20
C PHE A 110 12.91 -1.29 -8.99
N ASP A 111 13.52 -0.13 -9.20
CA ASP A 111 13.77 0.86 -8.14
C ASP A 111 12.46 1.59 -7.86
N THR A 112 11.91 1.40 -6.66
CA THR A 112 10.59 1.95 -6.28
C THR A 112 10.73 2.97 -5.16
N GLY A 113 9.72 3.82 -5.03
CA GLY A 113 9.62 4.84 -3.99
C GLY A 113 8.27 5.52 -4.07
N HIS A 114 7.93 6.09 -5.23
CA HIS A 114 6.55 6.50 -5.50
C HIS A 114 5.61 5.30 -5.60
N ALA A 115 4.35 5.50 -5.20
CA ALA A 115 3.32 4.48 -5.17
C ALA A 115 2.66 4.22 -6.53
N SER A 116 1.88 3.13 -6.57
CA SER A 116 0.86 2.82 -7.58
C SER A 116 1.38 2.40 -8.96
N ASN A 117 2.67 2.13 -9.11
CA ASN A 117 3.29 1.78 -10.39
C ASN A 117 3.56 0.27 -10.57
N SER A 118 3.48 -0.53 -9.50
CA SER A 118 3.87 -1.95 -9.52
C SER A 118 3.07 -2.80 -10.51
N ILE A 119 1.76 -2.57 -10.64
CA ILE A 119 0.88 -3.30 -11.57
C ILE A 119 1.25 -2.97 -13.02
N SER A 120 1.56 -1.70 -13.31
CA SER A 120 2.00 -1.26 -14.63
C SER A 120 3.34 -1.93 -15.02
N ILE A 121 4.31 -1.94 -14.09
CA ILE A 121 5.59 -2.64 -14.26
C ILE A 121 5.37 -4.14 -14.50
N ALA A 122 4.54 -4.79 -13.68
CA ALA A 122 4.22 -6.21 -13.81
C ALA A 122 3.54 -6.53 -15.15
N THR A 123 2.63 -5.67 -15.62
CA THR A 123 1.97 -5.80 -16.92
C THR A 123 3.00 -5.75 -18.04
N GLY A 124 3.89 -4.76 -18.05
CA GLY A 124 4.96 -4.67 -19.05
C GLY A 124 5.90 -5.87 -19.04
N LEU A 125 6.25 -6.40 -17.86
CA LEU A 125 7.07 -7.61 -17.73
C LEU A 125 6.34 -8.86 -18.20
N ALA A 126 5.04 -8.98 -17.94
CA ALA A 126 4.22 -10.10 -18.40
C ALA A 126 4.15 -10.14 -19.94
N GLU A 127 3.98 -8.98 -20.59
CA GLU A 127 3.99 -8.90 -22.05
C GLU A 127 5.39 -9.17 -22.64
N SER A 128 6.44 -8.65 -22.00
CA SER A 128 7.83 -8.92 -22.40
C SER A 128 8.15 -10.42 -22.32
N LYS A 129 7.65 -11.12 -21.31
CA LYS A 129 7.81 -12.57 -21.15
C LYS A 129 7.28 -13.34 -22.36
N VAL A 130 6.12 -12.95 -22.89
CA VAL A 130 5.52 -13.59 -24.07
C VAL A 130 6.43 -13.45 -25.30
N LYS A 131 7.07 -12.29 -25.48
CA LYS A 131 7.96 -12.03 -26.62
C LYS A 131 9.32 -12.67 -26.51
N THR A 132 9.82 -12.83 -25.28
CA THR A 132 11.15 -13.39 -24.99
C THR A 132 11.13 -14.90 -24.75
N GLY A 133 9.94 -15.50 -24.58
CA GLY A 133 9.80 -16.92 -24.27
C GLY A 133 10.17 -17.28 -22.84
N SER A 134 10.31 -16.29 -21.94
CA SER A 134 10.57 -16.56 -20.52
C SER A 134 9.39 -17.29 -19.87
N THR A 135 9.67 -18.11 -18.86
CA THR A 135 8.66 -18.87 -18.10
C THR A 135 8.44 -18.33 -16.70
N SER A 136 9.12 -17.22 -16.34
CA SER A 136 9.03 -16.61 -15.01
C SER A 136 7.61 -16.22 -14.61
N LYS A 137 7.32 -16.33 -13.31
CA LYS A 137 6.13 -15.70 -12.72
C LYS A 137 6.42 -14.23 -12.44
N ILE A 138 5.42 -13.38 -12.70
CA ILE A 138 5.48 -11.95 -12.45
C ILE A 138 4.46 -11.64 -11.35
N ILE A 139 4.94 -11.10 -10.23
CA ILE A 139 4.15 -10.84 -9.04
C ILE A 139 4.30 -9.37 -8.65
N ALA A 140 3.20 -8.61 -8.60
CA ALA A 140 3.16 -7.27 -8.03
C ALA A 140 2.57 -7.34 -6.63
N VAL A 141 3.29 -6.87 -5.62
CA VAL A 141 2.78 -6.72 -4.25
C VAL A 141 2.44 -5.25 -4.04
N ILE A 142 1.15 -4.95 -3.88
CA ILE A 142 0.62 -3.59 -3.78
C ILE A 142 -0.18 -3.43 -2.49
N GLY A 143 0.00 -2.30 -1.80
CA GLY A 143 -0.85 -1.94 -0.67
C GLY A 143 -2.23 -1.46 -1.11
N ASP A 144 -3.22 -1.67 -0.27
CA ASP A 144 -4.56 -1.07 -0.33
C ASP A 144 -4.53 0.45 -0.55
N GLY A 145 -3.64 1.17 0.15
CA GLY A 145 -3.42 2.61 -0.06
C GLY A 145 -2.94 2.94 -1.49
N SER A 146 -1.89 2.25 -1.95
CA SER A 146 -1.34 2.43 -3.31
C SER A 146 -2.34 2.08 -4.41
N LEU A 147 -3.25 1.13 -4.15
CA LEU A 147 -4.28 0.72 -5.10
C LEU A 147 -5.26 1.86 -5.43
N THR A 148 -5.39 2.87 -4.55
CA THR A 148 -6.23 4.05 -4.77
C THR A 148 -5.69 4.99 -5.86
N GLY A 149 -4.40 4.90 -6.19
CA GLY A 149 -3.80 5.78 -7.19
C GLY A 149 -4.26 5.49 -8.61
N GLY A 150 -4.49 6.55 -9.39
CA GLY A 150 -5.05 6.45 -10.75
C GLY A 150 -4.27 5.48 -11.65
N MET A 151 -2.94 5.53 -11.58
CA MET A 151 -2.06 4.63 -12.34
C MET A 151 -2.30 3.13 -12.05
N SER A 152 -2.70 2.78 -10.82
CA SER A 152 -3.02 1.38 -10.50
C SER A 152 -4.30 0.92 -11.18
N PHE A 153 -5.33 1.76 -11.23
CA PHE A 153 -6.57 1.46 -11.97
C PHE A 153 -6.36 1.39 -13.48
N GLU A 154 -5.59 2.34 -14.03
CA GLU A 154 -5.20 2.31 -15.45
C GLU A 154 -4.48 1.00 -15.80
N ALA A 155 -3.56 0.57 -14.94
CA ALA A 155 -2.80 -0.67 -15.11
C ALA A 155 -3.67 -1.93 -14.95
N LEU A 156 -4.56 -1.97 -13.95
CA LEU A 156 -5.52 -3.08 -13.78
C LEU A 156 -6.39 -3.22 -15.04
N ASN A 157 -7.01 -2.12 -15.49
CA ASN A 157 -7.85 -2.12 -16.68
C ASN A 157 -7.08 -2.65 -17.91
N HIS A 158 -5.84 -2.21 -18.09
CA HIS A 158 -5.01 -2.65 -19.21
C HIS A 158 -4.58 -4.13 -19.10
N ALA A 159 -4.12 -4.56 -17.94
CA ALA A 159 -3.72 -5.95 -17.69
C ALA A 159 -4.88 -6.93 -17.92
N GLY A 160 -6.08 -6.55 -17.48
CA GLY A 160 -7.30 -7.30 -17.70
C GLY A 160 -7.66 -7.43 -19.18
N HIS A 161 -7.60 -6.31 -19.92
CA HIS A 161 -7.82 -6.29 -21.37
C HIS A 161 -6.85 -7.21 -22.12
N LEU A 162 -5.56 -7.16 -21.77
CA LEU A 162 -4.51 -8.00 -22.36
C LEU A 162 -4.59 -9.46 -21.92
N ARG A 163 -5.30 -9.75 -20.83
CA ARG A 163 -5.25 -11.04 -20.11
C ARG A 163 -3.82 -11.42 -19.73
N SER A 164 -3.05 -10.43 -19.28
CA SER A 164 -1.63 -10.60 -18.94
C SER A 164 -1.41 -11.67 -17.87
N ASP A 165 -0.41 -12.53 -18.06
CA ASP A 165 -0.07 -13.64 -17.15
C ASP A 165 0.75 -13.14 -15.94
N LEU A 166 0.05 -12.54 -14.97
CA LEU A 166 0.62 -11.92 -13.77
C LEU A 166 -0.22 -12.19 -12.52
N ILE A 167 0.39 -12.02 -11.35
CA ILE A 167 -0.25 -12.12 -10.05
C ILE A 167 -0.14 -10.75 -9.36
N VAL A 168 -1.27 -10.15 -9.02
CA VAL A 168 -1.34 -8.99 -8.11
C VAL A 168 -1.65 -9.53 -6.72
N VAL A 169 -0.78 -9.24 -5.76
CA VAL A 169 -1.02 -9.50 -4.34
C VAL A 169 -1.37 -8.18 -3.69
N LEU A 170 -2.65 -8.02 -3.36
CA LEU A 170 -3.16 -6.89 -2.60
C LEU A 170 -2.91 -7.16 -1.12
N ASN A 171 -1.98 -6.41 -0.52
CA ASN A 171 -1.71 -6.41 0.90
C ASN A 171 -2.59 -5.35 1.58
N ASP A 172 -3.76 -5.77 2.06
CA ASP A 172 -4.75 -4.91 2.71
C ASP A 172 -4.53 -4.90 4.22
N ASN A 173 -4.30 -3.72 4.79
CA ASN A 173 -4.18 -3.49 6.22
C ASN A 173 -5.00 -2.29 6.69
N GLU A 174 -5.96 -1.83 5.87
CA GLU A 174 -6.84 -0.67 6.04
C GLU A 174 -6.12 0.71 6.13
N MET A 175 -4.82 0.78 5.86
CA MET A 175 -3.99 1.97 6.11
C MET A 175 -3.05 2.32 4.94
N SER A 176 -2.97 3.62 4.62
CA SER A 176 -1.92 4.24 3.80
C SER A 176 -0.78 4.70 4.72
N ILE A 177 -0.58 6.01 4.89
CA ILE A 177 0.10 6.57 6.07
C ILE A 177 -0.95 6.69 7.18
N SER A 178 -2.01 7.46 6.91
CA SER A 178 -3.27 7.53 7.66
C SER A 178 -4.24 6.42 7.22
N LYS A 179 -5.41 6.31 7.88
CA LYS A 179 -6.52 5.45 7.42
C LYS A 179 -6.85 5.67 5.96
N ASN A 180 -7.10 4.60 5.21
CA ASN A 180 -7.49 4.73 3.81
C ASN A 180 -8.81 5.47 3.64
N VAL A 181 -8.89 6.25 2.58
CA VAL A 181 -10.08 7.01 2.18
C VAL A 181 -10.59 6.56 0.82
N GLY A 182 -11.88 6.77 0.56
CA GLY A 182 -12.51 6.53 -0.72
C GLY A 182 -13.40 5.29 -0.80
N GLY A 183 -14.13 5.18 -1.92
CA GLY A 183 -15.10 4.12 -2.15
C GLY A 183 -14.47 2.72 -2.27
N LEU A 184 -13.25 2.63 -2.84
CA LEU A 184 -12.51 1.38 -2.90
C LEU A 184 -12.14 0.87 -1.50
N ALA A 185 -11.61 1.75 -0.64
CA ALA A 185 -11.28 1.40 0.74
C ALA A 185 -12.53 0.91 1.50
N THR A 186 -13.67 1.57 1.31
CA THR A 186 -14.95 1.14 1.90
C THR A 186 -15.38 -0.24 1.38
N HIS A 187 -15.20 -0.51 0.07
CA HIS A 187 -15.49 -1.81 -0.53
C HIS A 187 -14.61 -2.90 0.08
N LEU A 188 -13.30 -2.67 0.18
CA LEU A 188 -12.35 -3.61 0.77
C LEU A 188 -12.65 -3.87 2.26
N ASN A 189 -12.97 -2.84 3.05
CA ASN A 189 -13.37 -2.99 4.45
C ASN A 189 -14.63 -3.85 4.61
N ARG A 190 -15.63 -3.72 3.72
CA ARG A 190 -16.84 -4.59 3.73
C ARG A 190 -16.52 -6.06 3.44
N ILE A 191 -15.49 -6.32 2.64
CA ILE A 191 -14.99 -7.68 2.41
C ILE A 191 -14.37 -8.22 3.71
N MET A 192 -13.53 -7.41 4.36
CA MET A 192 -12.84 -7.77 5.60
C MET A 192 -13.79 -8.05 6.78
N THR A 193 -14.76 -7.16 7.00
CA THR A 193 -15.74 -7.26 8.10
C THR A 193 -16.76 -8.39 7.90
N GLY A 194 -16.78 -9.01 6.71
CA GLY A 194 -17.76 -10.04 6.36
C GLY A 194 -19.18 -9.50 6.25
N GLU A 195 -19.38 -8.17 6.29
CA GLU A 195 -20.67 -7.51 6.11
C GLU A 195 -21.35 -7.93 4.81
N PHE A 196 -20.54 -8.17 3.78
CA PHE A 196 -21.03 -8.66 2.50
C PHE A 196 -21.77 -10.01 2.65
N MET A 197 -21.22 -10.94 3.43
CA MET A 197 -21.84 -12.25 3.70
C MET A 197 -23.01 -12.17 4.68
N SER A 198 -22.97 -11.27 5.67
CA SER A 198 -24.06 -11.09 6.62
C SER A 198 -25.29 -10.45 5.98
N ASN A 199 -25.09 -9.43 5.12
CA ASN A 199 -26.15 -8.76 4.37
C ASN A 199 -26.86 -9.72 3.41
N ILE A 200 -26.11 -10.58 2.70
CA ILE A 200 -26.70 -11.63 1.86
C ILE A 200 -27.54 -12.61 2.68
N ARG A 201 -27.03 -13.06 3.84
CA ARG A 201 -27.77 -13.97 4.72
C ARG A 201 -29.07 -13.34 5.23
N GLU A 202 -29.06 -12.06 5.61
CA GLU A 202 -30.25 -11.36 6.08
C GLU A 202 -31.24 -11.04 4.96
N GLU A 203 -30.78 -10.66 3.77
CA GLU A 203 -31.66 -10.46 2.60
C GLU A 203 -32.33 -11.77 2.17
N LEU A 204 -31.57 -12.88 2.15
CA LEU A 204 -32.09 -14.22 1.92
C LEU A 204 -33.15 -14.60 2.97
N LYS A 205 -32.88 -14.40 4.26
CA LYS A 205 -33.84 -14.69 5.34
C LYS A 205 -35.11 -13.83 5.24
N SER A 206 -34.97 -12.55 4.93
CA SER A 206 -36.09 -11.60 4.81
C SER A 206 -37.00 -11.96 3.64
N ARG A 207 -36.43 -12.27 2.47
CA ARG A 207 -37.20 -12.70 1.29
C ARG A 207 -37.81 -14.09 1.46
N MET A 208 -37.13 -15.00 2.17
CA MET A 208 -37.68 -16.32 2.51
C MET A 208 -38.88 -16.26 3.47
N LYS A 209 -38.95 -15.27 4.36
CA LYS A 209 -40.08 -15.09 5.29
C LYS A 209 -41.40 -14.73 4.59
N ASN A 210 -41.35 -14.18 3.38
CA ASN A 210 -42.52 -13.70 2.64
C ASN A 210 -42.90 -14.58 1.45
N MET A 211 -42.26 -15.74 1.24
CA MET A 211 -42.57 -16.64 0.11
C MET A 211 -43.58 -17.74 0.49
N PRO A 212 -44.59 -18.02 -0.36
CA PRO A 212 -45.45 -19.19 -0.21
C PRO A 212 -44.63 -20.49 -0.34
N THR A 213 -44.92 -21.49 0.49
CA THR A 213 -44.16 -22.75 0.66
C THR A 213 -43.97 -23.57 -0.62
N ILE A 214 -44.71 -23.25 -1.70
CA ILE A 214 -44.77 -24.00 -2.96
C ILE A 214 -43.67 -23.63 -3.97
N TYR A 215 -42.99 -22.48 -3.84
CA TYR A 215 -41.93 -22.06 -4.80
C TYR A 215 -40.51 -22.51 -4.41
N LYS A 216 -40.36 -23.72 -3.84
CA LYS A 216 -39.04 -24.33 -3.61
C LYS A 216 -38.51 -24.98 -4.90
N THR A 217 -38.01 -24.20 -5.85
CA THR A 217 -37.25 -24.79 -6.97
C THR A 217 -36.27 -23.84 -7.64
N ALA A 218 -35.08 -24.39 -7.93
CA ALA A 218 -33.98 -24.01 -8.83
C ALA A 218 -33.91 -22.59 -9.44
N ARG A 219 -34.99 -22.03 -10.00
CA ARG A 219 -35.00 -20.67 -10.56
C ARG A 219 -34.70 -19.58 -9.53
N PHE A 220 -35.13 -19.76 -8.28
CA PHE A 220 -34.79 -18.82 -7.21
C PHE A 220 -33.29 -18.81 -6.90
N LEU A 221 -32.64 -19.98 -6.93
CA LEU A 221 -31.18 -20.10 -6.78
C LEU A 221 -30.46 -19.44 -7.97
N GLU A 222 -30.96 -19.63 -9.18
CA GLU A 222 -30.36 -19.08 -10.40
C GLU A 222 -30.46 -17.55 -10.49
N GLU A 223 -31.59 -16.94 -10.09
CA GLU A 223 -31.74 -15.48 -10.03
C GLU A 223 -31.04 -14.85 -8.82
N THR A 224 -30.93 -15.57 -7.71
CA THR A 224 -30.18 -15.11 -6.53
C THR A 224 -28.68 -15.12 -6.78
N VAL A 225 -28.15 -16.10 -7.51
CA VAL A 225 -26.74 -16.12 -7.96
C VAL A 225 -26.44 -14.98 -8.94
N LYS A 226 -27.42 -14.55 -9.75
CA LYS A 226 -27.25 -13.41 -10.67
C LYS A 226 -27.24 -12.04 -9.97
N GLY A 227 -27.78 -11.95 -8.75
CA GLY A 227 -27.84 -10.70 -7.97
C GLY A 227 -26.84 -10.61 -6.81
N ILE A 228 -26.09 -11.69 -6.52
CA ILE A 228 -25.02 -11.68 -5.53
C ILE A 228 -23.74 -11.22 -6.22
N PHE A 229 -23.41 -9.94 -6.07
CA PHE A 229 -22.08 -9.45 -6.39
C PHE A 229 -21.08 -10.22 -5.51
N GLY A 230 -19.99 -10.80 -6.01
CA GLY A 230 -18.98 -11.39 -5.14
C GLY A 230 -18.12 -10.31 -4.45
N PRO A 231 -17.41 -10.60 -3.36
CA PRO A 231 -16.43 -9.65 -2.80
C PRO A 231 -15.38 -9.22 -3.85
N GLY A 232 -15.06 -10.10 -4.80
CA GLY A 232 -14.12 -9.86 -5.89
C GLY A 232 -14.69 -9.22 -7.15
N MET A 233 -15.99 -8.93 -7.24
CA MET A 233 -16.64 -8.62 -8.51
C MET A 233 -16.04 -7.42 -9.23
N LEU A 234 -15.65 -6.37 -8.49
CA LEU A 234 -14.98 -5.20 -9.05
C LEU A 234 -13.75 -5.59 -9.90
N PHE A 235 -12.95 -6.53 -9.39
CA PHE A 235 -11.74 -7.01 -10.06
C PHE A 235 -12.06 -8.03 -11.16
N GLU A 236 -13.09 -8.84 -10.97
CA GLU A 236 -13.57 -9.80 -11.98
C GLU A 236 -14.12 -9.10 -13.23
N GLU A 237 -14.84 -7.98 -13.07
CA GLU A 237 -15.28 -7.13 -14.19
C GLU A 237 -14.11 -6.47 -14.92
N LEU A 238 -13.03 -6.15 -14.20
CA LEU A 238 -11.76 -5.73 -14.78
C LEU A 238 -10.98 -6.89 -15.42
N GLY A 239 -11.50 -8.13 -15.40
CA GLY A 239 -10.92 -9.29 -16.07
C GLY A 239 -9.97 -10.13 -15.22
N PHE A 240 -9.85 -9.88 -13.92
CA PHE A 240 -9.01 -10.66 -13.00
C PHE A 240 -9.75 -11.86 -12.42
N THR A 241 -9.04 -12.95 -12.17
CA THR A 241 -9.54 -13.97 -11.22
C THR A 241 -9.20 -13.52 -9.81
N TYR A 242 -10.23 -13.33 -8.98
CA TYR A 242 -10.07 -12.91 -7.59
C TYR A 242 -9.95 -14.10 -6.63
N VAL A 243 -8.99 -14.05 -5.72
CA VAL A 243 -8.74 -15.07 -4.69
C VAL A 243 -8.59 -14.39 -3.33
N GLY A 244 -9.49 -14.66 -2.39
CA GLY A 244 -9.41 -14.15 -1.01
C GLY A 244 -10.75 -13.67 -0.45
N PRO A 245 -10.73 -12.96 0.70
CA PRO A 245 -9.55 -12.57 1.47
C PRO A 245 -8.85 -13.76 2.13
N VAL A 246 -7.52 -13.70 2.21
CA VAL A 246 -6.65 -14.70 2.88
C VAL A 246 -5.99 -14.06 4.10
N ASP A 247 -5.90 -14.78 5.21
CA ASP A 247 -5.16 -14.34 6.39
C ASP A 247 -3.65 -14.25 6.09
N GLY A 248 -3.14 -13.03 6.03
CA GLY A 248 -1.75 -12.71 5.73
C GLY A 248 -0.76 -13.04 6.84
N HIS A 249 -1.22 -13.50 8.01
CA HIS A 249 -0.36 -13.98 9.09
C HIS A 249 -0.39 -15.50 9.27
N ASN A 250 -1.13 -16.22 8.43
CA ASN A 250 -1.12 -17.66 8.37
C ASN A 250 -0.19 -18.13 7.22
N ILE A 251 1.09 -18.36 7.53
CA ILE A 251 2.11 -18.76 6.54
C ILE A 251 1.72 -20.02 5.77
N GLU A 252 1.13 -21.02 6.44
CA GLU A 252 0.75 -22.27 5.79
C GLU A 252 -0.34 -22.02 4.74
N HIS A 253 -1.40 -21.30 5.12
CA HIS A 253 -2.49 -20.95 4.22
C HIS A 253 -2.03 -20.05 3.05
N LEU A 254 -1.13 -19.09 3.31
CA LEU A 254 -0.50 -18.29 2.27
C LEU A 254 0.30 -19.15 1.28
N CYS A 255 1.16 -20.04 1.77
CA CYS A 255 1.96 -20.93 0.95
C CYS A 255 1.09 -21.85 0.09
N GLU A 256 0.03 -22.42 0.66
CA GLU A 256 -0.93 -23.24 -0.07
C GLU A 256 -1.65 -22.44 -1.15
N THR A 257 -2.13 -21.25 -0.83
CA THR A 257 -2.75 -20.33 -1.79
C THR A 257 -1.80 -20.01 -2.93
N PHE A 258 -0.57 -19.59 -2.63
CA PHE A 258 0.43 -19.26 -3.65
C PHE A 258 0.82 -20.47 -4.52
N ARG A 259 0.88 -21.68 -3.96
CA ARG A 259 1.13 -22.91 -4.73
C ARG A 259 -0.03 -23.26 -5.67
N ASN A 260 -1.26 -22.96 -5.27
CA ASN A 260 -2.44 -23.22 -6.09
C ASN A 260 -2.51 -22.21 -7.25
N ILE A 261 -2.34 -20.91 -6.97
CA ILE A 261 -2.41 -19.88 -8.02
C ILE A 261 -1.21 -19.93 -8.98
N SER A 262 -0.04 -20.40 -8.54
CA SER A 262 1.14 -20.47 -9.42
C SER A 262 0.95 -21.42 -10.60
N ARG A 263 -0.02 -22.34 -10.51
CA ARG A 263 -0.42 -23.25 -11.60
C ARG A 263 -1.40 -22.61 -12.58
N LEU A 264 -2.06 -21.53 -12.18
CA LEU A 264 -3.00 -20.80 -13.01
C LEU A 264 -2.26 -19.85 -13.97
N LYS A 265 -2.98 -19.43 -15.01
CA LYS A 265 -2.53 -18.46 -16.00
C LYS A 265 -3.52 -17.30 -16.12
N GLY A 266 -3.01 -16.17 -16.59
CA GLY A 266 -3.79 -14.95 -16.79
C GLY A 266 -3.72 -14.02 -15.58
N PRO A 267 -4.54 -12.97 -15.55
CA PRO A 267 -4.49 -11.95 -14.51
C PRO A 267 -5.15 -12.47 -13.24
N LEU A 268 -4.36 -12.58 -12.17
CA LEU A 268 -4.81 -13.08 -10.86
C LEU A 268 -4.68 -11.97 -9.84
N LEU A 269 -5.67 -11.80 -8.97
CA LEU A 269 -5.60 -10.90 -7.82
C LEU A 269 -5.83 -11.69 -6.54
N VAL A 270 -4.82 -11.73 -5.68
CA VAL A 270 -4.88 -12.36 -4.35
C VAL A 270 -5.03 -11.27 -3.31
N HIS A 271 -6.15 -11.27 -2.60
CA HIS A 271 -6.42 -10.33 -1.53
C HIS A 271 -5.95 -10.92 -0.19
N VAL A 272 -4.90 -10.33 0.37
CA VAL A 272 -4.25 -10.77 1.61
C VAL A 272 -4.47 -9.71 2.69
N ILE A 273 -5.00 -10.14 3.83
CA ILE A 273 -5.27 -9.26 4.98
C ILE A 273 -4.10 -9.32 5.96
N THR A 274 -3.47 -8.18 6.25
CA THR A 274 -2.41 -8.07 7.25
C THR A 274 -2.73 -7.02 8.29
N ARG A 275 -1.94 -7.00 9.37
CA ARG A 275 -1.98 -5.99 10.43
C ARG A 275 -0.70 -5.17 10.38
N LYS A 276 -0.84 -3.87 10.12
CA LYS A 276 0.27 -2.92 10.19
C LYS A 276 0.84 -2.89 11.62
N GLY A 277 2.17 -2.94 11.76
CA GLY A 277 2.85 -2.97 13.06
C GLY A 277 2.93 -4.34 13.76
N LYS A 278 2.42 -5.41 13.14
CA LYS A 278 2.25 -6.74 13.77
C LYS A 278 3.46 -7.19 14.60
N GLY A 279 3.23 -7.50 15.87
CA GLY A 279 4.24 -8.07 16.78
C GLY A 279 5.10 -7.05 17.52
N TYR A 280 4.86 -5.75 17.33
CA TYR A 280 5.42 -4.70 18.19
C TYR A 280 4.29 -3.78 18.68
N VAL A 281 3.91 -3.91 19.95
CA VAL A 281 2.70 -3.29 20.53
C VAL A 281 2.60 -1.79 20.22
N HIS A 282 3.69 -1.04 20.35
CA HIS A 282 3.71 0.40 20.08
C HIS A 282 3.42 0.74 18.61
N ALA A 283 3.84 -0.10 17.66
CA ALA A 283 3.52 0.07 16.25
C ALA A 283 2.14 -0.47 15.86
N GLU A 284 1.58 -1.41 16.62
CA GLU A 284 0.19 -1.85 16.43
C GLU A 284 -0.81 -0.81 16.95
N ASP A 285 -0.46 -0.12 18.03
CA ASP A 285 -1.30 0.91 18.67
C ASP A 285 -1.20 2.27 17.95
N ASP A 286 -0.04 2.60 17.38
CA ASP A 286 0.22 3.85 16.63
C ASP A 286 0.93 3.58 15.28
N PRO A 287 0.26 2.91 14.32
CA PRO A 287 0.87 2.52 13.05
C PRO A 287 1.25 3.71 12.16
N GLU A 288 0.64 4.88 12.36
CA GLU A 288 0.96 6.09 11.60
C GLU A 288 2.33 6.64 11.99
N ARG A 289 2.58 6.78 13.30
CA ARG A 289 3.88 7.22 13.81
C ARG A 289 5.01 6.25 13.45
N PHE A 290 4.74 4.95 13.49
CA PHE A 290 5.72 3.92 13.16
C PHE A 290 5.80 3.60 11.65
N HIS A 291 5.03 4.29 10.79
CA HIS A 291 5.15 4.18 9.34
C HIS A 291 6.49 4.72 8.83
N GLY A 292 7.00 5.81 9.42
CA GLY A 292 8.29 6.42 9.11
C GLY A 292 8.86 7.10 10.34
N ILE A 293 9.52 6.32 11.20
CA ILE A 293 9.97 6.80 12.52
C ILE A 293 11.45 7.16 12.51
N SER A 294 11.81 8.20 13.26
CA SER A 294 13.19 8.50 13.64
C SER A 294 13.74 7.45 14.61
N THR A 295 14.95 7.62 15.12
CA THR A 295 15.47 6.76 16.20
C THR A 295 14.57 6.82 17.44
N PHE A 296 14.39 5.67 18.08
CA PHE A 296 13.46 5.51 19.20
C PHE A 296 13.96 4.48 20.23
N GLU A 297 13.48 4.57 21.46
CA GLU A 297 13.77 3.59 22.50
C GLU A 297 12.85 2.36 22.35
N LEU A 298 13.44 1.16 22.28
CA LEU A 298 12.72 -0.08 21.99
C LEU A 298 11.60 -0.41 22.99
N THR A 299 11.83 -0.18 24.28
CA THR A 299 10.90 -0.53 25.35
C THR A 299 9.70 0.41 25.42
N THR A 300 9.91 1.70 25.18
CA THR A 300 8.90 2.75 25.34
C THR A 300 8.29 3.22 24.01
N GLY A 301 8.95 2.95 22.88
CA GLY A 301 8.58 3.49 21.57
C GLY A 301 8.85 4.99 21.43
N ASN A 302 9.43 5.64 22.44
CA ASN A 302 9.62 7.09 22.46
C ASN A 302 10.74 7.53 21.52
N SER A 303 10.45 8.57 20.73
CA SER A 303 11.45 9.18 19.87
C SER A 303 12.59 9.75 20.71
N LEU A 304 13.82 9.50 20.26
CA LEU A 304 15.03 10.03 20.89
C LEU A 304 15.38 11.44 20.39
N SER A 305 14.70 11.94 19.36
CA SER A 305 14.94 13.27 18.81
C SER A 305 14.19 14.35 19.60
N LYS A 306 14.92 15.38 20.07
CA LYS A 306 14.32 16.64 20.55
C LYS A 306 14.14 17.58 19.37
N GLY A 307 12.90 17.75 18.91
CA GLY A 307 12.60 18.58 17.74
C GLY A 307 12.58 20.07 18.04
N THR A 308 13.18 20.86 17.15
CA THR A 308 12.82 22.27 16.93
C THR A 308 11.61 22.36 16.02
N LYS A 309 10.91 23.50 16.01
CA LYS A 309 9.77 23.72 15.11
C LYS A 309 10.19 23.52 13.64
N THR A 310 9.46 22.67 12.93
CA THR A 310 9.72 22.34 11.51
C THR A 310 8.99 23.30 10.57
N TYR A 311 9.34 23.30 9.28
CA TYR A 311 8.59 24.05 8.26
C TYR A 311 7.12 23.58 8.19
N THR A 312 6.90 22.28 8.36
CA THR A 312 5.58 21.65 8.45
C THR A 312 4.77 22.22 9.61
N ASP A 313 5.37 22.35 10.80
CA ASP A 313 4.70 22.95 11.96
C ASP A 313 4.35 24.42 11.72
N VAL A 314 5.24 25.17 11.07
CA VAL A 314 5.01 26.57 10.72
C VAL A 314 3.85 26.70 9.72
N PHE A 315 3.83 25.86 8.68
CA PHE A 315 2.74 25.81 7.72
C PHE A 315 1.42 25.45 8.39
N GLY A 316 1.39 24.37 9.20
CA GLY A 316 0.21 23.91 9.91
C GLY A 316 -0.39 24.99 10.82
N ASP A 317 0.43 25.68 11.61
CA ASP A 317 -0.06 26.79 12.44
C ASP A 317 -0.56 27.98 11.59
N THR A 318 0.10 28.25 10.45
CA THR A 318 -0.27 29.38 9.57
C THR A 318 -1.60 29.15 8.85
N ILE A 319 -1.82 27.96 8.28
CA ILE A 319 -3.08 27.65 7.59
C ILE A 319 -4.27 27.64 8.57
N MET A 320 -4.03 27.25 9.82
CA MET A 320 -5.02 27.33 10.89
C MET A 320 -5.45 28.77 11.16
N ASP A 321 -4.50 29.70 11.23
CA ASP A 321 -4.82 31.13 11.41
C ASP A 321 -5.59 31.68 10.20
N LEU A 322 -5.17 31.33 8.98
CA LEU A 322 -5.88 31.72 7.76
C LEU A 322 -7.32 31.20 7.72
N ALA A 323 -7.54 29.95 8.11
CA ALA A 323 -8.86 29.33 8.10
C ALA A 323 -9.79 29.86 9.19
N ARG A 324 -9.27 30.43 10.29
CA ARG A 324 -10.07 31.19 11.27
C ARG A 324 -10.53 32.54 10.74
N MET A 325 -9.80 33.12 9.80
CA MET A 325 -10.08 34.44 9.23
C MET A 325 -10.95 34.40 7.97
N ASP A 326 -10.94 33.28 7.23
CA ASP A 326 -11.70 33.13 5.99
C ASP A 326 -12.27 31.71 5.86
N ASP A 327 -13.61 31.61 5.91
CA ASP A 327 -14.34 30.34 5.84
C ASP A 327 -14.17 29.62 4.49
N ARG A 328 -13.68 30.32 3.46
CA ARG A 328 -13.41 29.75 2.13
C ARG A 328 -12.10 28.97 2.05
N VAL A 329 -11.21 29.12 3.03
CA VAL A 329 -9.95 28.37 3.07
C VAL A 329 -10.25 26.89 3.30
N VAL A 330 -9.77 26.05 2.39
CA VAL A 330 -9.87 24.59 2.48
C VAL A 330 -8.50 23.97 2.30
N ALA A 331 -8.26 22.86 3.00
CA ALA A 331 -7.01 22.12 2.94
C ALA A 331 -7.20 20.82 2.15
N VAL A 332 -6.31 20.56 1.20
CA VAL A 332 -6.32 19.34 0.36
C VAL A 332 -4.97 18.65 0.52
N THR A 333 -4.97 17.35 0.79
CA THR A 333 -3.75 16.52 0.91
C THR A 333 -3.93 15.18 0.22
N ALA A 334 -2.83 14.60 -0.25
CA ALA A 334 -2.81 13.28 -0.88
C ALA A 334 -2.27 12.23 0.09
N ALA A 335 -3.12 11.71 1.00
CA ALA A 335 -2.78 10.72 2.03
C ALA A 335 -1.63 11.12 2.99
N MET A 336 -1.35 12.43 3.13
CA MET A 336 -0.22 12.95 3.90
C MET A 336 -0.66 13.97 4.97
N GLY A 337 -1.81 13.78 5.60
CA GLY A 337 -2.33 14.72 6.62
C GLY A 337 -1.30 15.06 7.71
N LEU A 338 -0.76 14.04 8.38
CA LEU A 338 0.30 14.21 9.39
C LEU A 338 1.60 14.74 8.78
N GLY A 339 2.04 14.19 7.65
CA GLY A 339 3.30 14.54 6.99
C GLY A 339 3.37 16.01 6.55
N THR A 340 2.21 16.61 6.27
CA THR A 340 2.06 18.00 5.81
C THR A 340 1.51 18.95 6.85
N GLY A 341 1.37 18.52 8.12
CA GLY A 341 0.97 19.40 9.23
C GLY A 341 -0.51 19.82 9.22
N LEU A 342 -1.36 18.99 8.61
CA LEU A 342 -2.80 19.24 8.50
C LEU A 342 -3.64 18.45 9.52
N ASP A 343 -3.02 17.74 10.45
CA ASP A 343 -3.66 16.99 11.53
C ASP A 343 -4.60 17.89 12.37
N LYS A 344 -4.10 19.04 12.84
CA LYS A 344 -4.92 20.00 13.60
C LYS A 344 -6.03 20.62 12.75
N PHE A 345 -5.78 20.78 11.46
CA PHE A 345 -6.77 21.34 10.53
C PHE A 345 -7.92 20.37 10.31
N SER A 346 -7.63 19.07 10.11
CA SER A 346 -8.67 18.05 9.97
C SER A 346 -9.54 17.93 11.21
N ASP A 347 -8.96 18.08 12.41
CA ASP A 347 -9.71 18.00 13.67
C ASP A 347 -10.60 19.23 13.90
N MET A 348 -10.07 20.43 13.63
CA MET A 348 -10.78 21.68 13.91
C MET A 348 -11.75 22.10 12.80
N PHE A 349 -11.47 21.76 11.55
CA PHE A 349 -12.24 22.14 10.37
C PHE A 349 -12.53 20.94 9.45
N PRO A 350 -13.18 19.88 9.96
CA PRO A 350 -13.39 18.64 9.22
C PRO A 350 -14.14 18.84 7.89
N ASP A 351 -15.11 19.75 7.86
CA ASP A 351 -15.89 20.05 6.64
C ASP A 351 -15.11 20.83 5.56
N ARG A 352 -13.88 21.27 5.88
CA ARG A 352 -12.99 22.04 4.99
C ARG A 352 -11.68 21.30 4.70
N PHE A 353 -11.57 20.05 5.14
CA PHE A 353 -10.41 19.20 4.95
C PHE A 353 -10.75 18.06 3.96
N TYR A 354 -9.89 17.87 2.97
CA TYR A 354 -10.05 16.84 1.96
C TYR A 354 -8.76 16.00 1.87
N ASP A 355 -8.83 14.75 2.30
CA ASP A 355 -7.84 13.73 1.95
C ASP A 355 -8.31 13.00 0.69
N ILE A 356 -7.54 13.14 -0.38
CA ILE A 356 -7.86 12.57 -1.70
C ILE A 356 -7.19 11.20 -1.94
N GLY A 357 -6.54 10.62 -0.92
CA GLY A 357 -5.78 9.38 -1.05
C GLY A 357 -4.47 9.57 -1.82
N ILE A 358 -3.89 8.50 -2.36
CA ILE A 358 -2.66 8.59 -3.16
C ILE A 358 -3.02 8.95 -4.61
N ALA A 359 -3.54 10.15 -4.84
CA ALA A 359 -4.08 10.56 -6.14
C ALA A 359 -3.75 12.03 -6.47
N GLU A 360 -2.48 12.38 -6.52
CA GLU A 360 -2.00 13.77 -6.67
C GLU A 360 -2.62 14.49 -7.87
N GLN A 361 -2.78 13.82 -9.02
CA GLN A 361 -3.43 14.40 -10.20
C GLN A 361 -4.86 14.84 -9.86
N HIS A 362 -5.64 13.94 -9.27
CA HIS A 362 -7.00 14.21 -8.86
C HIS A 362 -7.05 15.37 -7.86
N GLY A 363 -6.15 15.39 -6.87
CA GLY A 363 -6.09 16.45 -5.87
C GLY A 363 -5.90 17.85 -6.47
N VAL A 364 -5.06 17.98 -7.51
CA VAL A 364 -4.83 19.26 -8.19
C VAL A 364 -6.06 19.70 -9.00
N THR A 365 -6.62 18.83 -9.85
CA THR A 365 -7.83 19.17 -10.63
C THR A 365 -9.04 19.42 -9.73
N PHE A 366 -9.20 18.64 -8.66
CA PHE A 366 -10.23 18.84 -7.63
C PHE A 366 -10.10 20.22 -6.99
N SER A 367 -8.88 20.62 -6.62
CA SER A 367 -8.61 21.94 -6.06
C SER A 367 -8.91 23.06 -7.06
N ALA A 368 -8.58 22.88 -8.34
CA ALA A 368 -8.98 23.81 -9.39
C ALA A 368 -10.51 24.02 -9.41
N ALA A 369 -11.28 22.93 -9.34
CA ALA A 369 -12.74 23.00 -9.30
C ALA A 369 -13.29 23.64 -8.01
N LEU A 370 -12.68 23.37 -6.84
CA LEU A 370 -13.02 24.06 -5.59
C LEU A 370 -12.80 25.58 -5.72
N ALA A 371 -11.70 26.00 -6.34
CA ALA A 371 -11.39 27.40 -6.59
C ALA A 371 -12.42 28.07 -7.51
N LEU A 372 -12.84 27.39 -8.58
CA LEU A 372 -13.94 27.82 -9.45
C LEU A 372 -15.26 27.98 -8.68
N GLY A 373 -15.50 27.10 -7.71
CA GLY A 373 -16.64 27.17 -6.79
C GLY A 373 -16.58 28.31 -5.76
N GLY A 374 -15.51 29.11 -5.76
CA GLY A 374 -15.33 30.27 -4.88
C GLY A 374 -14.57 29.97 -3.58
N LEU A 375 -14.05 28.75 -3.41
CA LEU A 375 -13.18 28.40 -2.29
C LEU A 375 -11.73 28.82 -2.56
N LYS A 376 -10.88 28.73 -1.52
CA LYS A 376 -9.45 29.05 -1.55
C LYS A 376 -8.65 27.81 -1.13
N PRO A 377 -8.37 26.90 -2.06
CA PRO A 377 -7.71 25.64 -1.74
C PRO A 377 -6.21 25.82 -1.50
N PHE A 378 -5.74 25.21 -0.41
CA PHE A 378 -4.34 24.99 -0.11
C PHE A 378 -4.03 23.50 -0.31
N VAL A 379 -3.29 23.19 -1.38
CA VAL A 379 -2.83 21.84 -1.69
C VAL A 379 -1.50 21.62 -0.97
N ALA A 380 -1.53 20.86 0.12
CA ALA A 380 -0.33 20.50 0.88
C ALA A 380 0.22 19.16 0.37
N ILE A 381 1.43 19.19 -0.17
CA ILE A 381 2.00 18.08 -0.94
C ILE A 381 3.52 18.13 -0.91
N TYR A 382 4.19 16.99 -1.00
CA TYR A 382 5.66 16.98 -1.10
C TYR A 382 6.11 17.29 -2.52
N SER A 383 7.26 17.95 -2.66
CA SER A 383 7.82 18.34 -3.97
C SER A 383 7.98 17.15 -4.93
N THR A 384 8.50 16.02 -4.45
CA THR A 384 8.68 14.83 -5.27
C THR A 384 7.35 14.26 -5.79
N PHE A 385 6.28 14.31 -5.00
CA PHE A 385 4.96 13.79 -5.40
C PHE A 385 4.19 14.77 -6.28
N LEU A 386 4.44 16.09 -6.15
CA LEU A 386 3.85 17.09 -7.02
C LEU A 386 4.19 16.85 -8.51
N GLN A 387 5.32 16.18 -8.79
CA GLN A 387 5.70 15.74 -10.14
C GLN A 387 4.62 14.87 -10.81
N ARG A 388 3.83 14.11 -10.05
CA ARG A 388 2.72 13.29 -10.58
C ARG A 388 1.61 14.13 -11.19
N ALA A 389 1.44 15.37 -10.73
CA ALA A 389 0.35 16.27 -11.13
C ALA A 389 0.82 17.42 -12.05
N TYR A 390 1.99 17.29 -12.68
CA TYR A 390 2.59 18.35 -13.50
C TYR A 390 1.63 18.89 -14.58
N ASP A 391 0.95 18.00 -15.29
CA ASP A 391 -0.02 18.37 -16.33
C ASP A 391 -1.23 19.11 -15.75
N GLN A 392 -1.78 18.63 -14.63
CA GLN A 392 -2.93 19.23 -13.95
C GLN A 392 -2.61 20.63 -13.40
N ILE A 393 -1.38 20.85 -12.91
CA ILE A 393 -0.94 22.20 -12.48
C ILE A 393 -1.00 23.17 -13.66
N ILE A 394 -0.51 22.76 -14.82
CA ILE A 394 -0.43 23.64 -15.99
C ILE A 394 -1.83 23.85 -16.57
N LEU A 395 -2.52 22.77 -16.93
CA LEU A 395 -3.76 22.83 -17.69
C LEU A 395 -4.95 23.23 -16.83
N ASP A 396 -5.11 22.61 -15.66
CA ASP A 396 -6.33 22.77 -14.88
C ASP A 396 -6.26 24.01 -13.98
N VAL A 397 -5.07 24.41 -13.52
CA VAL A 397 -4.88 25.56 -12.61
C VAL A 397 -4.34 26.79 -13.34
N CYS A 398 -3.14 26.70 -13.90
CA CYS A 398 -2.42 27.88 -14.42
C CYS A 398 -3.08 28.50 -15.64
N LEU A 399 -3.49 27.72 -16.64
CA LEU A 399 -4.17 28.25 -17.83
C LEU A 399 -5.53 28.90 -17.50
N GLN A 400 -6.18 28.45 -16.44
CA GLN A 400 -7.43 29.03 -15.95
C GLN A 400 -7.21 30.20 -14.98
N ASN A 401 -5.95 30.51 -14.62
CA ASN A 401 -5.57 31.54 -13.65
C ASN A 401 -6.32 31.41 -12.31
N LEU A 402 -6.41 30.19 -11.80
CA LEU A 402 -7.18 29.89 -10.58
C LEU A 402 -6.35 30.11 -9.30
N PRO A 403 -6.98 30.60 -8.21
CA PRO A 403 -6.31 30.90 -6.95
C PRO A 403 -6.07 29.63 -6.11
N VAL A 404 -5.33 28.66 -6.65
CA VAL A 404 -4.88 27.47 -5.93
C VAL A 404 -3.50 27.74 -5.33
N VAL A 405 -3.35 27.52 -4.02
CA VAL A 405 -2.07 27.65 -3.33
C VAL A 405 -1.44 26.27 -3.16
N PHE A 406 -0.23 26.09 -3.69
CA PHE A 406 0.56 24.88 -3.47
C PHE A 406 1.51 25.09 -2.29
N ALA A 407 1.25 24.39 -1.18
CA ALA A 407 2.15 24.33 -0.03
C ALA A 407 3.09 23.13 -0.20
N VAL A 408 4.24 23.38 -0.83
CA VAL A 408 5.18 22.33 -1.27
C VAL A 408 6.21 22.04 -0.19
N ASP A 409 5.97 20.97 0.57
CA ASP A 409 6.87 20.50 1.62
C ASP A 409 7.97 19.59 1.02
N ARG A 410 9.02 19.27 1.79
CA ARG A 410 10.14 18.39 1.37
C ARG A 410 10.78 18.81 0.04
N SER A 411 10.86 20.12 -0.21
CA SER A 411 11.52 20.69 -1.38
C SER A 411 13.05 20.53 -1.27
N GLY A 412 13.69 19.95 -2.29
CA GLY A 412 15.12 19.68 -2.33
C GLY A 412 15.50 18.26 -1.87
N ILE A 413 16.72 18.12 -1.34
CA ILE A 413 17.27 16.83 -0.93
C ILE A 413 16.70 16.43 0.44
N VAL A 414 15.96 15.33 0.49
CA VAL A 414 15.32 14.79 1.71
C VAL A 414 16.19 13.78 2.47
N GLY A 415 17.41 13.51 2.01
CA GLY A 415 18.38 12.65 2.69
C GLY A 415 18.06 11.16 2.56
N GLN A 416 17.64 10.53 3.66
CA GLN A 416 17.63 9.07 3.85
C GLN A 416 16.62 8.30 2.96
N ASP A 417 15.61 8.97 2.41
CA ASP A 417 14.67 8.35 1.46
C ASP A 417 15.24 8.24 0.03
N GLY A 418 16.40 8.85 -0.22
CA GLY A 418 17.16 8.67 -1.44
C GLY A 418 16.53 9.31 -2.69
N PRO A 419 17.04 8.95 -3.89
CA PRO A 419 16.76 9.66 -5.13
C PRO A 419 15.30 9.59 -5.58
N THR A 420 14.55 8.56 -5.17
CA THR A 420 13.12 8.45 -5.49
C THR A 420 12.26 9.49 -4.75
N HIS A 421 12.80 10.12 -3.70
CA HIS A 421 12.09 11.10 -2.88
C HIS A 421 12.75 12.49 -2.88
N HIS A 422 13.90 12.67 -3.52
CA HIS A 422 14.47 14.01 -3.74
C HIS A 422 13.53 14.81 -4.63
N GLY A 423 13.17 16.01 -4.16
CA GLY A 423 12.00 16.76 -4.61
C GLY A 423 12.33 18.03 -5.37
#